data_AF-A0A368ZW59-F1
#
_entry.id   AF-A0A368ZW59-F1
#
_cell.length_a   1.000
_cell.length_b   1.000
_cell.length_c   1.000
_cell.angle_alpha   90.00
_cell.angle_beta   90.00
_cell.angle_gamma   90.00
#
_symmetry.space_group_name_H-M   'P 1'
#
loop_
_entity.id
_entity.type
_entity.pdbx_description
1 polymer ?
#
loop_
_entity_poly.entity_id
_entity_poly.type
_entity_poly.pdbx_seq_one_letter_code
_entity_poly.pdbx_strand_id
1 'polypeptide(L)'
;MCIARACAMAGSPQSDENLMYAYETLAKANTMIHQSSQAGEITDALEFLMNSAGTMGLITSGKEQAQWHLDERRYKAEKRRSQVDRWLTAVFGIVGAAGLADLVVQPLLKATHPDWVDWFTGLSAFAFASLAVILFVILISVVNTIRKE
;
A
#
# COMPACT_ATOMS: atom_id res chain seq x y z
N MET A 1 20.33 25.72 -11.92
CA MET A 1 19.10 25.13 -11.36
C MET A 1 19.23 25.16 -9.84
N CYS A 2 18.28 25.76 -9.12
CA CYS A 2 18.48 26.20 -7.74
C CYS A 2 18.22 25.08 -6.72
N ILE A 3 19.28 24.61 -6.06
CA ILE A 3 19.21 23.67 -4.92
C ILE A 3 18.26 24.19 -3.84
N ALA A 4 18.23 25.50 -3.60
CA ALA A 4 17.28 26.15 -2.69
C ALA A 4 15.80 25.92 -3.05
N ARG A 5 15.47 25.88 -4.35
CA ARG A 5 14.10 25.59 -4.83
C ARG A 5 13.76 24.11 -4.61
N ALA A 6 14.73 23.21 -4.76
CA ALA A 6 14.55 21.80 -4.45
C ALA A 6 14.35 21.56 -2.95
N CYS A 7 15.10 22.25 -2.07
CA CYS A 7 14.87 22.22 -0.62
C CYS A 7 13.47 22.72 -0.25
N ALA A 8 13.00 23.82 -0.86
CA ALA A 8 11.65 24.34 -0.63
C ALA A 8 10.56 23.36 -1.11
N MET A 9 10.76 22.73 -2.28
CA MET A 9 9.85 21.72 -2.81
C MET A 9 9.80 20.45 -1.94
N ALA A 10 10.92 20.06 -1.33
CA ALA A 10 10.97 18.96 -0.37
C ALA A 10 10.23 19.29 0.93
N GLY A 11 10.27 20.55 1.38
CA GLY A 11 9.59 21.02 2.58
C GLY A 11 8.06 21.11 2.44
N SER A 12 7.57 21.49 1.26
CA SER A 12 6.13 21.62 0.97
C SER A 12 5.79 21.09 -0.43
N PRO A 13 5.76 19.77 -0.64
CA PRO A 13 5.56 19.19 -1.97
C PRO A 13 4.12 19.35 -2.46
N GLN A 14 3.94 20.04 -3.58
CA GLN A 14 2.63 20.28 -4.21
C GLN A 14 2.15 19.11 -5.10
N SER A 15 3.05 18.28 -5.63
CA SER A 15 2.73 17.11 -6.47
C SER A 15 3.77 16.00 -6.29
N ASP A 16 3.45 14.77 -6.72
CA ASP A 16 4.40 13.65 -6.70
C ASP A 16 5.62 13.89 -7.60
N GLU A 17 5.40 14.49 -8.77
CA GLU A 17 6.46 14.86 -9.71
C GLU A 17 7.44 15.87 -9.10
N ASN A 18 6.92 16.88 -8.39
CA ASN A 18 7.75 17.87 -7.69
C ASN A 18 8.59 17.23 -6.58
N LEU A 19 8.06 16.19 -5.94
CA LEU A 19 8.71 15.48 -4.84
C LEU A 19 9.83 14.57 -5.35
N MET A 20 9.57 13.84 -6.44
CA MET A 20 10.58 13.05 -7.13
C MET A 20 11.69 13.93 -7.70
N TYR A 21 11.33 15.05 -8.32
CA TYR A 21 12.27 16.04 -8.86
C TYR A 21 13.14 16.65 -7.75
N ALA A 22 12.54 17.02 -6.61
CA ALA A 22 13.27 17.53 -5.45
C ALA A 22 14.26 16.49 -4.91
N TYR A 23 13.84 15.23 -4.76
CA TYR A 23 14.71 14.15 -4.31
C TYR A 23 15.87 13.90 -5.27
N GLU A 24 15.61 13.78 -6.57
CA GLU A 24 16.63 13.52 -7.59
C GLU A 24 17.67 14.65 -7.66
N THR A 25 17.21 15.90 -7.61
CA THR A 25 18.10 17.07 -7.63
C THR A 25 18.96 17.18 -6.37
N LEU A 26 18.40 16.89 -5.18
CA LEU A 26 19.15 16.88 -3.93
C LEU A 26 20.11 15.68 -3.85
N ALA A 27 19.72 14.51 -4.35
CA ALA A 27 20.59 13.34 -4.42
C ALA A 27 21.78 13.58 -5.34
N LYS A 28 21.55 14.14 -6.54
CA LYS A 28 22.62 14.54 -7.49
C LYS A 28 23.56 15.57 -6.87
N ALA A 29 23.03 16.59 -6.20
CA ALA A 29 23.85 17.58 -5.50
C ALA A 29 24.73 16.93 -4.43
N ASN A 30 24.17 16.04 -3.60
CA ASN A 30 24.91 15.33 -2.57
C ASN A 30 26.01 14.42 -3.16
N THR A 31 25.74 13.74 -4.28
CA THR A 31 26.77 12.93 -4.97
C THR A 31 27.89 13.78 -5.56
N MET A 32 27.59 14.96 -6.11
CA MET A 32 28.61 15.85 -6.68
C MET A 32 29.57 16.38 -5.61
N ILE A 33 29.09 16.63 -4.39
CA ILE A 33 29.93 17.02 -3.26
C ILE A 33 30.90 15.89 -2.86
N HIS A 34 30.48 14.62 -2.96
CA HIS A 34 31.27 13.48 -2.46
C HIS A 34 32.10 12.74 -3.52
N GLN A 35 31.76 12.81 -4.82
CA GLN A 35 32.44 12.04 -5.89
C GLN A 35 33.56 12.79 -6.63
N SER A 36 33.78 14.08 -6.37
CA SER A 36 34.79 14.88 -7.05
C SER A 36 36.20 14.63 -6.47
N SER A 37 36.72 13.42 -6.66
CA SER A 37 38.09 13.03 -6.29
C SER A 37 39.16 13.62 -7.22
N GLN A 38 38.79 14.23 -8.36
CA GLN A 38 39.72 14.82 -9.33
C GLN A 38 39.71 16.36 -9.38
N ALA A 39 38.82 17.02 -8.64
CA ALA A 39 38.66 18.46 -8.71
C ALA A 39 38.48 19.08 -7.32
N GLY A 40 39.41 18.79 -6.41
CA GLY A 40 39.41 19.28 -5.02
C GLY A 40 39.07 20.76 -4.90
N GLU A 41 39.63 21.59 -5.78
CA GLU A 41 39.41 23.04 -5.84
C GLU A 41 37.98 23.44 -6.28
N ILE A 42 37.36 22.64 -7.15
CA ILE A 42 35.97 22.85 -7.59
C ILE A 42 35.00 22.40 -6.50
N THR A 43 35.30 21.31 -5.79
CA THR A 43 34.54 20.90 -4.60
C THR A 43 34.62 21.92 -3.48
N ASP A 44 35.79 22.44 -3.17
CA ASP A 44 35.95 23.48 -2.16
C ASP A 44 35.22 24.77 -2.55
N ALA A 45 35.29 25.17 -3.83
CA ALA A 45 34.54 26.33 -4.32
C ALA A 45 33.02 26.10 -4.26
N LEU A 46 32.56 24.90 -4.59
CA LEU A 46 31.14 24.53 -4.55
C LEU A 46 30.65 24.45 -3.10
N GLU A 47 31.41 23.82 -2.20
CA GLU A 47 31.14 23.75 -0.77
C GLU A 47 31.11 25.16 -0.16
N PHE A 48 32.07 26.02 -0.49
CA PHE A 48 32.09 27.42 -0.08
C PHE A 48 30.84 28.17 -0.57
N LEU A 49 30.46 28.02 -1.83
CA LEU A 49 29.25 28.64 -2.38
C LEU A 49 27.98 28.12 -1.69
N MET A 50 27.88 26.82 -1.44
CA MET A 50 26.73 26.19 -0.78
C MET A 50 26.63 26.55 0.70
N ASN A 51 27.76 26.74 1.37
CA ASN A 51 27.86 27.19 2.75
C ASN A 51 27.55 28.70 2.86
N SER A 52 28.06 29.52 1.93
CA SER A 52 27.75 30.96 1.85
C SER A 52 26.26 31.23 1.55
N ALA A 53 25.62 30.34 0.78
CA ALA A 53 24.18 30.35 0.54
C ALA A 53 23.36 29.75 1.69
N GLY A 54 24.00 29.18 2.73
CA GLY A 54 23.33 28.53 3.86
C GLY A 54 22.61 27.22 3.53
N THR A 55 22.83 26.66 2.34
CA THR A 55 22.08 25.50 1.82
C THR A 55 22.70 24.15 2.17
N MET A 56 23.97 24.12 2.60
CA MET A 56 24.72 22.89 2.90
C MET A 56 23.99 22.01 3.94
N GLY A 57 23.54 22.59 5.06
CA GLY A 57 22.78 21.88 6.10
C GLY A 57 21.31 21.59 5.73
N LEU A 58 20.78 22.25 4.72
CA LEU A 58 19.39 22.10 4.25
C LEU A 58 19.22 20.96 3.23
N ILE A 59 20.32 20.46 2.67
CA ILE A 59 20.27 19.39 1.66
C ILE A 59 20.03 18.04 2.29
N THR A 60 20.70 17.74 3.41
CA THR A 60 20.51 16.48 4.15
C THR A 60 19.10 16.41 4.71
N SER A 61 18.68 17.46 5.42
CA SER A 61 17.32 17.58 5.96
C SER A 61 16.25 17.60 4.87
N GLY A 62 16.46 18.33 3.78
CA GLY A 62 15.55 18.34 2.63
C GLY A 62 15.43 16.97 1.96
N LYS A 63 16.54 16.23 1.83
CA LYS A 63 16.54 14.87 1.27
C LYS A 63 15.76 13.90 2.15
N GLU A 64 15.98 13.93 3.47
CA GLU A 64 15.25 13.10 4.43
C GLU A 64 13.76 13.43 4.43
N GLN A 65 13.41 14.72 4.37
CA GLN A 65 12.02 15.16 4.32
C GLN A 65 11.32 14.70 3.04
N ALA A 66 12.00 14.79 1.88
CA ALA A 66 11.49 14.25 0.63
C ALA A 66 11.31 12.72 0.71
N GLN A 67 12.29 12.00 1.26
CA GLN A 67 12.22 10.56 1.41
C GLN A 67 11.07 10.13 2.32
N TRP A 68 10.88 10.81 3.46
CA TRP A 68 9.75 10.60 4.35
C TRP A 68 8.41 10.72 3.63
N HIS A 69 8.26 11.75 2.79
CA HIS A 69 7.00 11.95 2.07
C HIS A 69 6.78 10.90 0.98
N LEU A 70 7.83 10.40 0.32
CA LEU A 70 7.72 9.28 -0.62
C LEU A 70 7.26 8.01 0.09
N ASP A 71 7.89 7.69 1.23
CA ASP A 71 7.58 6.49 2.00
C ASP A 71 6.16 6.55 2.56
N GLU A 72 5.73 7.71 3.09
CA GLU A 72 4.37 7.91 3.58
C GLU A 72 3.31 7.75 2.48
N ARG A 73 3.59 8.24 1.26
CA ARG A 73 2.69 8.05 0.11
C ARG A 73 2.63 6.59 -0.32
N ARG A 74 3.78 5.91 -0.37
CA ARG A 74 3.85 4.47 -0.68
C ARG A 74 3.06 3.65 0.33
N TYR A 75 3.22 3.95 1.62
CA TYR A 75 2.46 3.32 2.69
C TYR A 75 0.95 3.55 2.55
N LYS A 76 0.52 4.79 2.27
CA LYS A 76 -0.91 5.10 2.04
C LYS A 76 -1.47 4.38 0.82
N ALA A 77 -0.72 4.31 -0.28
CA ALA A 77 -1.13 3.60 -1.48
C ALA A 77 -1.29 2.10 -1.22
N GLU A 78 -0.31 1.48 -0.56
CA GLU A 78 -0.36 0.06 -0.20
C GLU A 78 -1.51 -0.24 0.77
N LYS A 79 -1.73 0.64 1.76
CA LYS A 79 -2.85 0.53 2.68
C LYS A 79 -4.19 0.57 1.97
N ARG A 80 -4.39 1.50 1.02
CA ARG A 80 -5.61 1.56 0.20
C ARG A 80 -5.79 0.29 -0.64
N ARG A 81 -4.71 -0.20 -1.27
CA ARG A 81 -4.74 -1.45 -2.04
C ARG A 81 -5.17 -2.64 -1.18
N SER A 82 -4.61 -2.75 0.04
CA SER A 82 -4.99 -3.81 0.98
C SER A 82 -6.45 -3.74 1.42
N GLN A 83 -7.00 -2.52 1.58
CA GLN A 83 -8.40 -2.34 1.92
C GLN A 83 -9.32 -2.76 0.77
N VAL A 84 -8.98 -2.38 -0.45
CA VAL A 84 -9.73 -2.77 -1.65
C VAL A 84 -9.71 -4.28 -1.84
N ASP A 85 -8.55 -4.92 -1.68
CA ASP A 85 -8.40 -6.37 -1.82
C ASP A 85 -9.21 -7.14 -0.76
N ARG A 86 -9.21 -6.66 0.48
CA ARG A 86 -10.03 -7.21 1.56
C ARG A 86 -11.53 -7.07 1.26
N TRP A 87 -11.95 -5.96 0.68
CA TRP A 87 -13.35 -5.73 0.30
C TRP A 87 -13.76 -6.62 -0.89
N LEU A 88 -12.92 -6.74 -1.91
CA LEU A 88 -13.13 -7.66 -3.03
C LEU A 88 -13.26 -9.10 -2.53
N THR A 89 -12.35 -9.53 -1.66
CA THR A 89 -12.40 -10.87 -1.06
C THR A 89 -13.71 -11.10 -0.29
N ALA A 90 -14.19 -10.10 0.46
CA ALA A 90 -15.46 -10.20 1.16
C ALA A 90 -16.66 -10.34 0.19
N VAL A 91 -16.70 -9.53 -0.87
CA VAL A 91 -17.76 -9.57 -1.88
C VAL A 91 -17.76 -10.91 -2.61
N PHE A 92 -16.60 -11.38 -3.08
CA PHE A 92 -16.49 -12.70 -3.73
C PHE A 92 -16.83 -13.84 -2.78
N GLY A 93 -16.49 -13.72 -1.48
CA GLY A 93 -16.89 -14.69 -0.47
C GLY A 93 -18.40 -14.78 -0.31
N ILE A 94 -19.11 -13.65 -0.29
CA ILE A 94 -20.59 -13.62 -0.21
C ILE A 94 -21.22 -14.21 -1.47
N VAL A 95 -20.74 -13.82 -2.66
CA VAL A 95 -21.23 -14.36 -3.93
C VAL A 95 -20.97 -15.87 -4.03
N GLY A 96 -19.80 -16.33 -3.59
CA GLY A 96 -19.47 -17.75 -3.53
C GLY A 96 -20.39 -18.51 -2.57
N ALA A 97 -20.67 -17.97 -1.39
CA ALA A 97 -21.59 -18.57 -0.43
C ALA A 97 -23.03 -18.66 -0.96
N ALA A 98 -23.51 -17.60 -1.63
CA ALA A 98 -24.81 -17.58 -2.27
C ALA A 98 -24.91 -18.59 -3.42
N GLY A 99 -23.88 -18.67 -4.28
CA GLY A 99 -23.81 -19.66 -5.36
C GLY A 99 -23.80 -21.10 -4.83
N LEU A 100 -23.09 -21.37 -3.73
CA LEU A 100 -23.06 -22.68 -3.09
C LEU A 100 -24.44 -23.04 -2.50
N ALA A 101 -25.12 -22.06 -1.89
CA ALA A 101 -26.46 -22.22 -1.36
C ALA A 101 -27.47 -22.63 -2.45
N ASP A 102 -27.47 -21.90 -3.57
CA ASP A 102 -28.45 -22.06 -4.65
C ASP A 102 -28.18 -23.32 -5.49
N LEU A 103 -26.91 -23.62 -5.81
CA LEU A 103 -26.56 -24.74 -6.68
C LEU A 103 -26.43 -26.11 -5.98
N VAL A 104 -26.03 -26.13 -4.70
CA VAL A 104 -25.69 -27.40 -4.02
C VAL A 104 -26.65 -27.66 -2.87
N VAL A 105 -26.86 -26.67 -2.01
CA VAL A 105 -27.55 -26.89 -0.74
C VAL A 105 -29.07 -26.92 -0.94
N GLN A 106 -29.63 -26.02 -1.73
CA GLN A 106 -31.07 -25.95 -2.01
C GLN A 106 -31.62 -27.20 -2.75
N PRO A 107 -31.02 -27.73 -3.82
CA PRO A 107 -31.51 -28.95 -4.46
C PRO A 107 -31.37 -30.19 -3.56
N LEU A 108 -30.32 -30.24 -2.73
CA LEU A 108 -30.08 -31.36 -1.81
C LEU A 108 -31.11 -31.36 -0.66
N LEU A 109 -31.45 -30.19 -0.12
CA LEU A 109 -32.53 -30.04 0.86
C LEU A 109 -33.90 -30.39 0.29
N LYS A 110 -34.22 -29.96 -0.94
CA LYS A 110 -35.46 -30.34 -1.63
C LYS A 110 -35.57 -31.84 -1.86
N ALA A 111 -34.46 -32.52 -2.15
CA ALA A 111 -34.43 -33.97 -2.32
C ALA A 111 -34.67 -34.72 -1.00
N THR A 112 -34.20 -34.19 0.13
CA THR A 112 -34.38 -34.82 1.45
C THR A 112 -35.70 -34.48 2.13
N HIS A 113 -36.22 -33.26 1.95
CA HIS A 113 -37.42 -32.75 2.64
C HIS A 113 -38.35 -32.05 1.61
N PRO A 114 -39.11 -32.84 0.82
CA PRO A 114 -39.92 -32.31 -0.28
C PRO A 114 -41.16 -31.52 0.18
N ASP A 115 -41.62 -31.72 1.41
CA ASP A 115 -42.84 -31.09 1.95
C ASP A 115 -42.60 -29.69 2.55
N TRP A 116 -41.38 -29.17 2.50
CA TRP A 116 -41.06 -27.84 3.03
C TRP A 116 -41.43 -26.72 2.05
N VAL A 117 -41.98 -25.63 2.59
CA VAL A 117 -42.30 -24.43 1.82
C VAL A 117 -41.02 -23.81 1.24
N ASP A 118 -41.02 -23.49 -0.04
CA ASP A 118 -39.85 -23.05 -0.83
C ASP A 118 -39.00 -21.96 -0.16
N TRP A 119 -39.64 -21.02 0.54
CA TRP A 119 -38.96 -19.95 1.28
C TRP A 119 -38.10 -20.47 2.44
N PHE A 120 -38.58 -21.48 3.18
CA PHE A 120 -37.85 -22.08 4.31
C PHE A 120 -36.64 -22.89 3.85
N THR A 121 -36.74 -23.58 2.71
CA THR A 121 -35.62 -24.28 2.08
C THR A 121 -34.54 -23.34 1.55
N GLY A 122 -34.91 -22.18 1.00
CA GLY A 122 -33.93 -21.19 0.55
C GLY A 122 -33.17 -20.56 1.72
N LEU A 123 -33.87 -20.23 2.81
CA LEU A 123 -33.28 -19.57 3.98
C LEU A 123 -32.37 -20.52 4.77
N SER A 124 -32.77 -21.79 4.92
CA SER A 124 -31.92 -22.82 5.53
C SER A 124 -30.70 -23.12 4.67
N ALA A 125 -30.85 -23.19 3.33
CA ALA A 125 -29.72 -23.41 2.44
C ALA A 125 -28.67 -22.30 2.51
N PHE A 126 -29.11 -21.05 2.58
CA PHE A 126 -28.22 -19.90 2.77
C PHE A 126 -27.52 -19.93 4.13
N ALA A 127 -28.24 -20.28 5.21
CA ALA A 127 -27.66 -20.42 6.55
C ALA A 127 -26.60 -21.53 6.60
N PHE A 128 -26.86 -22.69 6.00
CA PHE A 128 -25.88 -23.80 5.95
C PHE A 128 -24.67 -23.45 5.10
N ALA A 129 -24.86 -22.84 3.92
CA ALA A 129 -23.77 -22.43 3.05
C ALA A 129 -22.88 -21.36 3.71
N SER A 130 -23.49 -20.35 4.36
CA SER A 130 -22.74 -19.32 5.07
C SER A 130 -21.95 -19.90 6.26
N LEU A 131 -22.54 -20.80 7.04
CA LEU A 131 -21.86 -21.48 8.15
C LEU A 131 -20.67 -22.30 7.64
N ALA A 132 -20.85 -23.08 6.57
CA ALA A 132 -19.77 -23.86 5.97
C ALA A 132 -18.61 -22.95 5.51
N VAL A 133 -18.91 -21.83 4.84
CA VAL A 133 -17.90 -20.86 4.40
C VAL A 133 -17.16 -20.25 5.59
N ILE A 134 -17.86 -19.87 6.66
CA ILE A 134 -17.23 -19.35 7.89
C ILE A 134 -16.28 -20.40 8.49
N LEU A 135 -16.69 -21.67 8.52
CA LEU A 135 -15.88 -22.77 9.05
C LEU A 135 -14.59 -22.96 8.24
N PHE A 136 -14.67 -22.91 6.90
CA PHE A 136 -13.50 -22.94 6.03
C PHE A 136 -12.56 -21.74 6.25
N VAL A 137 -13.11 -20.53 6.40
CA VAL A 137 -12.32 -19.33 6.69
C VAL A 137 -11.58 -19.47 8.01
N ILE A 138 -12.25 -19.96 9.06
CA ILE A 138 -11.62 -20.21 10.37
C ILE A 138 -10.50 -21.25 10.25
N LEU A 139 -10.75 -22.38 9.58
CA LEU A 139 -9.74 -23.43 9.37
C LEU A 139 -8.50 -22.89 8.64
N ILE A 140 -8.69 -22.19 7.52
CA ILE A 140 -7.59 -21.58 6.76
C ILE A 140 -6.85 -20.57 7.64
N SER A 141 -7.58 -19.76 8.41
CA SER A 141 -6.96 -18.78 9.30
C SER A 141 -6.10 -19.45 10.38
N VAL A 142 -6.59 -20.52 11.02
CA VAL A 142 -5.83 -21.27 12.03
C VAL A 142 -4.56 -21.88 11.42
N VAL A 143 -4.68 -22.53 10.25
CA VAL A 143 -3.52 -23.10 9.55
C VAL A 143 -2.49 -22.02 9.20
N ASN A 144 -2.95 -20.85 8.75
CA ASN A 144 -2.06 -19.77 8.35
C ASN A 144 -1.38 -19.09 9.55
N THR A 145 -2.03 -19.07 10.72
CA THR A 145 -1.41 -18.60 11.98
C THR A 145 -0.32 -19.57 12.44
N ILE A 146 -0.60 -20.88 12.43
CA ILE A 146 0.37 -21.92 12.83
C ILE A 146 1.60 -21.93 11.90
N ARG A 147 1.44 -21.59 10.61
CA ARG A 147 2.54 -21.57 9.64
C ARG A 147 3.41 -20.31 9.72
N LYS A 148 2.94 -19.25 10.39
CA LYS A 148 3.67 -17.98 10.54
C LYS A 148 4.51 -17.92 11.82
N GLU A 149 4.22 -18.78 12.80
CA GLU A 149 5.11 -19.09 13.93
C GLU A 149 6.24 -20.04 13.49
#